data_AF-A0A5S4FI78-F1
#
_entry.id   AF-A0A5S4FI78-F1
#
_cell.length_a   1.000
_cell.length_b   1.000
_cell.length_c   1.000
_cell.angle_alpha   90.00
_cell.angle_beta   90.00
_cell.angle_gamma   90.00
#
_symmetry.space_group_name_H-M   'P 1'
#
loop_
_entity.id
_entity.type
_entity.pdbx_description
1 polymer ?
#
loop_
_entity_poly.entity_id
_entity_poly.type
_entity_poly.pdbx_seq_one_letter_code
_entity_poly.pdbx_strand_id
1 'polypeptide(L)'
;MTVHIQDSPARAYREAGEAHDLDALMATLADDVVFRSPLSATASFRGRTQVRELFAVVLDALSELRYQSDLGDERTRMLTATARLGRQELHEATLLSLGEDGLVEEITMWVRPLPALTALMAALGPGLARATGRPGLPLLVGAAVKPLAAMTRLGDRTLVPLLTTKRPR
;
A
#
# COMPACT_ATOMS: atom_id res chain seq x y z
N MET A 1 17.40 -14.47 20.51
CA MET A 1 16.92 -13.30 19.75
C MET A 1 15.45 -13.16 20.07
N THR A 2 15.14 -12.39 21.10
CA THR A 2 13.78 -12.34 21.67
C THR A 2 13.05 -11.20 20.98
N VAL A 3 12.10 -11.54 20.12
CA VAL A 3 11.24 -10.57 19.45
C VAL A 3 10.20 -10.13 20.47
N HIS A 4 10.36 -8.95 21.04
CA HIS A 4 9.33 -8.32 21.85
C HIS A 4 8.24 -7.78 20.92
N ILE A 5 7.18 -8.57 20.74
CA ILE A 5 5.89 -8.11 20.21
C ILE A 5 4.97 -8.11 21.43
N GLN A 6 4.15 -7.07 21.63
CA GLN A 6 2.70 -7.22 21.84
C GLN A 6 1.94 -5.93 22.23
N ASP A 7 2.59 -4.80 22.57
CA ASP A 7 1.89 -3.53 22.88
C ASP A 7 2.42 -2.34 22.05
N SER A 8 2.60 -2.52 20.73
CA SER A 8 3.10 -1.45 19.86
C SER A 8 1.97 -0.75 19.08
N PRO A 9 2.07 0.56 18.82
CA PRO A 9 1.20 1.28 17.89
C PRO A 9 1.12 0.65 16.49
N ALA A 10 2.15 -0.08 16.07
CA ALA A 10 2.13 -0.87 14.84
C ALA A 10 1.18 -2.07 14.91
N ARG A 11 0.88 -2.63 16.08
CA ARG A 11 -0.20 -3.62 16.24
C ARG A 11 -1.56 -2.99 15.93
N ALA A 12 -1.87 -1.85 16.53
CA ALA A 12 -3.12 -1.14 16.28
C ALA A 12 -3.27 -0.77 14.80
N TYR A 13 -2.19 -0.28 14.17
CA TYR A 13 -2.17 0.01 12.73
C TYR A 13 -2.53 -1.25 11.90
N ARG A 14 -1.93 -2.40 12.24
CA ARG A 14 -2.19 -3.65 11.55
C ARG A 14 -3.63 -4.13 11.72
N GLU A 15 -4.11 -4.17 12.95
CA GLU A 15 -5.47 -4.61 13.27
C GLU A 15 -6.52 -3.73 12.57
N ALA A 16 -6.32 -2.40 12.58
CA ALA A 16 -7.18 -1.47 11.85
C ALA A 16 -7.14 -1.70 10.32
N GLY A 17 -5.95 -1.93 9.77
CA GLY A 17 -5.78 -2.28 8.37
C GLY A 17 -6.52 -3.57 7.98
N GLU A 18 -6.33 -4.66 8.72
CA GLU A 18 -6.98 -5.95 8.44
C GLU A 18 -8.50 -5.90 8.59
N ALA A 19 -9.00 -5.05 9.50
CA ALA A 19 -10.42 -4.78 9.70
C ALA A 19 -11.03 -3.84 8.63
N HIS A 20 -10.20 -3.25 7.76
CA HIS A 20 -10.61 -2.15 6.86
C HIS A 20 -11.27 -0.98 7.62
N ASP A 21 -10.81 -0.69 8.84
CA ASP A 21 -11.33 0.41 9.64
C ASP A 21 -10.47 1.67 9.42
N LEU A 22 -10.97 2.55 8.55
CA LEU A 22 -10.27 3.80 8.22
C LEU A 22 -10.11 4.70 9.44
N ASP A 23 -11.12 4.81 10.31
CA ASP A 23 -11.05 5.75 11.43
C ASP A 23 -10.08 5.23 12.51
N ALA A 24 -10.08 3.93 12.78
CA ALA A 24 -9.09 3.31 13.65
C ALA A 24 -7.67 3.41 13.07
N LEU A 25 -7.51 3.24 11.75
CA LEU A 25 -6.22 3.38 11.08
C LEU A 25 -5.71 4.81 11.17
N MET A 26 -6.58 5.79 10.93
CA MET A 26 -6.22 7.19 11.07
C MET A 26 -5.86 7.56 12.50
N ALA A 27 -6.46 6.92 13.52
CA ALA A 27 -6.16 7.16 14.93
C ALA A 27 -4.72 6.81 15.33
N THR A 28 -4.03 5.94 14.57
CA THR A 28 -2.64 5.57 14.85
C THR A 28 -1.61 6.52 14.24
N LEU A 29 -2.04 7.54 13.49
CA LEU A 29 -1.15 8.44 12.76
C LEU A 29 -0.98 9.78 13.48
N ALA A 30 0.23 10.33 13.40
CA ALA A 30 0.51 11.69 13.84
C ALA A 30 -0.22 12.72 12.96
N ASP A 31 -0.42 13.93 13.47
CA ASP A 31 -1.16 14.98 12.76
C ASP A 31 -0.47 15.43 11.46
N ASP A 32 0.86 15.43 11.44
CA ASP A 32 1.72 15.80 10.32
C ASP A 32 2.28 14.60 9.54
N VAL A 33 1.68 13.41 9.70
CA VAL A 33 2.11 12.16 9.06
C VAL A 33 2.45 12.32 7.58
N VAL A 34 3.54 11.67 7.15
CA VAL A 34 3.99 11.67 5.76
C VAL A 34 3.86 10.26 5.16
N PHE A 35 3.15 10.15 4.05
CA PHE A 35 3.10 8.90 3.27
C PHE A 35 3.93 9.02 1.99
N ARG A 36 4.92 8.13 1.84
CA ARG A 36 5.77 7.97 0.66
C ARG A 36 5.29 6.81 -0.19
N SER A 37 4.82 7.15 -1.39
CA SER A 37 4.14 6.23 -2.29
C SER A 37 5.09 5.22 -2.96
N PRO A 38 4.66 3.96 -3.16
CA PRO A 38 5.38 3.00 -3.99
C PRO A 38 5.32 3.36 -5.49
N LEU A 39 4.45 4.30 -5.89
CA LEU A 39 4.16 4.61 -7.29
C LEU A 39 4.93 5.82 -7.82
N SER A 40 5.35 6.74 -6.96
CA SER A 40 6.01 7.98 -7.38
C SER A 40 6.95 8.50 -6.32
N ALA A 41 8.16 8.86 -6.74
CA ALA A 41 9.15 9.53 -5.91
C ALA A 41 8.78 10.97 -5.55
N THR A 42 7.89 11.61 -6.32
CA THR A 42 7.49 13.02 -6.11
C THR A 42 6.13 13.16 -5.43
N ALA A 43 5.33 12.09 -5.36
CA ALA A 43 4.06 12.11 -4.64
C ALA A 43 4.31 11.89 -3.15
N SER A 44 4.21 12.96 -2.36
CA SER A 44 4.17 12.90 -0.90
C SER A 44 2.81 13.38 -0.41
N PHE A 45 2.08 12.53 0.31
CA PHE A 45 0.86 12.92 0.99
C PHE A 45 1.24 13.34 2.41
N ARG A 46 0.81 14.53 2.83
CA ARG A 46 1.23 15.11 4.11
C ARG A 46 0.02 15.50 4.95
N GLY A 47 0.09 15.15 6.23
CA GLY A 47 -0.95 15.37 7.20
C GLY A 47 -2.15 14.43 7.05
N ARG A 48 -2.94 14.34 8.12
CA ARG A 48 -4.03 13.35 8.24
C ARG A 48 -5.10 13.49 7.16
N THR A 49 -5.39 14.69 6.67
CA THR A 49 -6.41 14.89 5.63
C THR A 49 -6.05 14.17 4.32
N GLN A 50 -4.85 14.42 3.78
CA GLN A 50 -4.41 13.82 2.53
C GLN A 50 -4.21 12.32 2.65
N VAL A 51 -3.65 11.87 3.78
CA VAL A 51 -3.44 10.44 4.05
C VAL A 51 -4.78 9.72 4.24
N ARG A 52 -5.78 10.34 4.87
CA ARG A 52 -7.15 9.77 4.98
C ARG A 52 -7.80 9.59 3.62
N GLU A 53 -7.70 10.58 2.73
CA GLU A 53 -8.23 10.48 1.36
C GLU A 53 -7.56 9.34 0.59
N LEU A 54 -6.23 9.23 0.71
CA LEU A 54 -5.47 8.13 0.10
C LEU A 54 -5.92 6.77 0.66
N PHE A 55 -5.95 6.61 1.98
CA PHE A 55 -6.30 5.35 2.63
C PHE A 55 -7.76 4.95 2.39
N ALA A 56 -8.68 5.90 2.30
CA ALA A 56 -10.06 5.62 1.89
C ALA A 56 -10.11 4.96 0.50
N VAL A 57 -9.35 5.46 -0.47
CA VAL A 57 -9.30 4.88 -1.82
C VAL A 57 -8.56 3.53 -1.82
N VAL A 58 -7.52 3.37 -1.01
CA VAL A 58 -6.75 2.12 -0.91
C VAL A 58 -7.59 1.01 -0.28
N LEU A 59 -8.23 1.26 0.87
CA LEU A 59 -9.03 0.26 1.58
C LEU A 59 -10.29 -0.15 0.80
N ASP A 60 -10.87 0.76 0.01
CA ASP A 60 -11.98 0.42 -0.90
C ASP A 60 -11.51 -0.48 -2.06
N ALA A 61 -10.28 -0.28 -2.55
CA ALA A 61 -9.74 -1.04 -3.66
C ALA A 61 -9.21 -2.42 -3.26
N LEU A 62 -8.69 -2.56 -2.05
CA LEU A 62 -8.05 -3.78 -1.56
C LEU A 62 -9.05 -4.71 -0.86
N SER A 63 -8.68 -5.98 -0.83
CA SER A 63 -9.41 -7.05 -0.14
C SER A 63 -8.42 -8.04 0.45
N GLU A 64 -8.84 -8.79 1.46
CA GLU A 64 -8.01 -9.83 2.08
C GLU A 64 -6.64 -9.33 2.57
N LEU A 65 -6.57 -8.09 3.08
CA LEU A 65 -5.34 -7.55 3.67
C LEU A 65 -4.97 -8.37 4.91
N ARG A 66 -3.77 -8.94 4.92
CA ARG A 66 -3.22 -9.77 6.01
C ARG A 66 -1.75 -9.44 6.23
N TYR A 67 -1.42 -8.99 7.44
CA TYR A 67 -0.03 -8.78 7.83
C TYR A 67 0.63 -10.11 8.16
N GLN A 68 1.84 -10.29 7.64
CA GLN A 68 2.62 -11.52 7.75
C GLN A 68 3.79 -11.38 8.71
N SER A 69 4.41 -10.19 8.73
CA SER A 69 5.59 -9.91 9.55
C SER A 69 5.49 -8.53 10.16
N ASP A 70 6.05 -8.38 11.36
CA ASP A 70 6.26 -7.12 12.04
C ASP A 70 7.60 -7.19 12.77
N LEU A 71 8.58 -6.47 12.24
CA LEU A 71 9.98 -6.54 12.62
C LEU A 71 10.50 -5.14 12.93
N GLY A 72 11.40 -4.99 13.90
CA GLY A 72 12.02 -3.72 14.22
C GLY A 72 12.03 -3.43 15.72
N ASP A 73 12.16 -2.15 16.06
CA ASP A 73 12.25 -1.64 17.43
C ASP A 73 11.04 -0.75 17.77
N GLU A 74 11.16 0.13 18.77
CA GLU A 74 10.08 1.01 19.22
C GLU A 74 9.86 2.22 18.32
N ARG A 75 10.87 2.61 17.53
CA ARG A 75 10.85 3.79 16.65
C ARG A 75 10.64 3.44 15.19
N THR A 76 11.01 2.23 14.79
CA THR A 76 11.00 1.78 13.39
C THR A 76 10.41 0.39 13.27
N ARG A 77 9.32 0.24 12.52
CA ARG A 77 8.68 -1.05 12.25
C ARG A 77 8.62 -1.33 10.76
N MET A 78 9.14 -2.48 10.34
CA MET A 78 8.94 -3.03 9.01
C MET A 78 7.82 -4.05 9.05
N LEU A 79 6.75 -3.75 8.33
CA LEU A 79 5.59 -4.61 8.16
C LEU A 79 5.62 -5.24 6.77
N THR A 80 5.23 -6.50 6.67
CA THR A 80 4.94 -7.12 5.37
C THR A 80 3.51 -7.59 5.36
N ALA A 81 2.79 -7.41 4.26
CA ALA A 81 1.43 -7.90 4.12
C ALA A 81 1.16 -8.47 2.73
N THR A 82 0.13 -9.30 2.66
CA THR A 82 -0.52 -9.70 1.41
C THR A 82 -1.89 -9.08 1.33
N ALA A 83 -2.30 -8.72 0.13
CA ALA A 83 -3.66 -8.29 -0.16
C ALA A 83 -4.04 -8.68 -1.59
N ARG A 84 -5.30 -8.42 -1.95
CA ARG A 84 -5.83 -8.64 -3.28
C ARG A 84 -6.46 -7.38 -3.85
N LEU A 85 -6.08 -7.08 -5.08
CA LEU A 85 -6.74 -6.10 -5.93
C LEU A 85 -7.55 -6.84 -6.99
N GLY A 86 -8.81 -7.10 -6.68
CA GLY A 86 -9.67 -8.00 -7.45
C GLY A 86 -9.06 -9.39 -7.58
N ARG A 87 -8.63 -9.76 -8.80
CA ARG A 87 -8.00 -11.08 -9.06
C ARG A 87 -6.49 -11.11 -8.84
N GLN A 88 -5.86 -9.95 -8.65
CA GLN A 88 -4.41 -9.81 -8.55
C GLN A 88 -3.99 -9.87 -7.09
N GLU A 89 -3.15 -10.83 -6.72
CA GLU A 89 -2.46 -10.82 -5.43
C GLU A 89 -1.32 -9.80 -5.47
N LEU A 90 -1.15 -9.12 -4.35
CA LEU A 90 -0.07 -8.19 -4.10
C LEU A 90 0.59 -8.49 -2.76
N HIS A 91 1.87 -8.21 -2.67
CA HIS A 91 2.60 -8.15 -1.42
C HIS A 91 3.11 -6.74 -1.23
N GLU A 92 2.93 -6.22 -0.04
CA GLU A 92 3.49 -4.95 0.38
C GLU A 92 4.55 -5.15 1.45
N ALA A 93 5.52 -4.24 1.44
CA ALA A 93 6.41 -3.99 2.56
C ALA A 93 6.23 -2.52 2.95
N THR A 94 6.03 -2.25 4.23
CA THR A 94 5.74 -0.92 4.75
C THR A 94 6.65 -0.63 5.93
N LEU A 95 7.48 0.40 5.80
CA LEU A 95 8.29 0.94 6.88
C LEU A 95 7.51 2.05 7.58
N LEU A 96 7.28 1.87 8.88
CA LEU A 96 6.69 2.85 9.77
C LEU A 96 7.80 3.47 10.62
N SER A 97 7.87 4.79 10.59
CA SER A 97 8.61 5.59 11.58
C SER A 97 7.61 6.10 12.61
N LEU A 98 7.87 5.78 13.88
CA LEU A 98 7.04 6.12 15.02
C LEU A 98 7.67 7.30 15.79
N GLY A 99 6.81 8.16 16.33
CA GLY A 99 7.14 9.27 17.22
C GLY A 99 7.39 8.83 18.66
N GLU A 100 7.68 9.79 19.55
CA GLU A 100 7.88 9.51 20.98
C GLU A 100 6.57 9.14 21.68
N ASP A 101 5.45 9.64 21.16
CA ASP A 101 4.08 9.32 21.58
C ASP A 101 3.57 7.99 21.01
N GLY A 102 4.39 7.31 20.19
CA GLY A 102 4.04 6.09 19.49
C GLY A 102 3.16 6.31 18.26
N LEU A 103 2.83 7.53 17.85
CA LEU A 103 2.07 7.75 16.62
C LEU A 103 2.96 7.57 15.40
N VAL A 104 2.39 7.15 14.28
CA VAL A 104 3.12 7.00 13.01
C VAL A 104 3.37 8.38 12.40
N GLU A 105 4.63 8.78 12.31
CA GLU A 105 5.09 10.05 11.71
C GLU A 105 5.37 9.89 10.20
N GLU A 106 5.90 8.73 9.79
CA GLU A 106 6.19 8.47 8.37
C GLU A 106 5.86 7.02 7.97
N ILE A 107 5.31 6.88 6.77
CA ILE A 107 4.98 5.61 6.14
C ILE A 107 5.69 5.56 4.80
N THR A 108 6.56 4.57 4.59
CA THR A 108 7.14 4.30 3.28
C THR A 108 6.75 2.92 2.80
N MET A 109 6.19 2.82 1.61
CA MET A 109 5.62 1.58 1.10
C MET A 109 6.28 1.14 -0.20
N TRP A 110 6.42 -0.18 -0.35
CA TRP A 110 6.84 -0.87 -1.57
C TRP A 110 5.84 -1.97 -1.88
N VAL A 111 5.58 -2.20 -3.16
CA VAL A 111 4.63 -3.23 -3.61
C VAL A 111 5.24 -4.10 -4.70
N ARG A 112 4.98 -5.40 -4.61
CA ARG A 112 5.28 -6.39 -5.63
C ARG A 112 4.05 -7.29 -5.87
N PRO A 113 4.00 -8.03 -6.98
CA PRO A 113 4.85 -7.90 -8.17
C PRO A 113 4.48 -6.68 -9.01
N LEU A 114 5.25 -6.38 -10.06
CA LEU A 114 5.00 -5.24 -10.95
C LEU A 114 3.58 -5.20 -11.56
N PRO A 115 2.95 -6.33 -11.95
CA PRO A 115 1.55 -6.33 -12.38
C PRO A 115 0.57 -5.87 -11.29
N ALA A 116 0.88 -6.15 -10.02
CA ALA A 116 0.08 -5.67 -8.92
C ALA A 116 0.28 -4.17 -8.69
N LEU A 117 1.52 -3.68 -8.76
CA LEU A 117 1.83 -2.26 -8.63
C LEU A 117 1.13 -1.42 -9.73
N THR A 118 1.15 -1.89 -10.98
CA THR A 118 0.48 -1.20 -12.10
C THR A 118 -1.04 -1.32 -12.03
N ALA A 119 -1.57 -2.44 -11.52
CA ALA A 119 -3.00 -2.55 -11.24
C ALA A 119 -3.43 -1.59 -10.13
N LEU A 120 -2.63 -1.44 -9.06
CA LEU A 120 -2.85 -0.47 -8.00
C LEU A 120 -2.91 0.95 -8.56
N MET A 121 -1.97 1.30 -9.45
CA MET A 121 -1.97 2.58 -10.16
C MET A 121 -3.28 2.82 -10.94
N ALA A 122 -3.84 1.78 -11.57
CA ALA A 122 -5.08 1.86 -12.32
C ALA A 122 -6.32 2.03 -11.42
N ALA A 123 -6.29 1.44 -10.23
CA ALA A 123 -7.38 1.53 -9.26
C ALA A 123 -7.39 2.86 -8.49
N LEU A 124 -6.21 3.29 -8.01
CA LEU A 124 -6.08 4.48 -7.19
C LEU A 124 -6.12 5.77 -8.01
N GLY A 125 -5.52 5.76 -9.22
CA GLY A 125 -5.36 6.95 -10.05
C GLY A 125 -6.67 7.73 -10.29
N PRO A 126 -7.75 7.08 -10.74
CA PRO A 126 -9.05 7.73 -10.89
C PRO A 126 -9.66 8.23 -9.58
N GLY A 127 -9.44 7.53 -8.46
CA GLY A 127 -9.91 7.93 -7.13
C GLY A 127 -9.24 9.22 -6.66
N LEU A 128 -7.91 9.25 -6.75
CA LEU A 128 -7.14 10.43 -6.39
C LEU A 128 -7.39 11.60 -7.34
N ALA A 129 -7.56 11.35 -8.63
CA ALA A 129 -7.95 12.37 -9.60
C ALA A 129 -9.34 12.97 -9.33
N ARG A 130 -10.27 12.20 -8.73
CA ARG A 130 -11.58 12.73 -8.31
C ARG A 130 -11.43 13.75 -7.18
N ALA A 131 -10.52 13.49 -6.24
CA ALA A 131 -10.24 14.40 -5.12
C ALA A 131 -9.73 15.78 -5.58
N THR A 132 -9.11 15.88 -6.77
CA THR A 132 -8.65 17.17 -7.30
C THR A 132 -9.76 18.04 -7.88
N GLY A 133 -11.01 17.56 -7.96
CA GLY A 133 -12.16 18.31 -8.49
C GLY A 133 -12.11 18.63 -9.99
N ARG A 134 -11.18 18.03 -10.76
CA ARG A 134 -11.00 18.31 -12.20
C ARG A 134 -11.85 17.38 -13.05
N PRO A 135 -12.88 17.87 -13.75
CA PRO A 135 -13.72 17.00 -14.58
C PRO A 135 -12.89 16.36 -15.70
N GLY A 136 -13.09 15.07 -15.94
CA GLY A 136 -12.40 14.30 -16.99
C GLY A 136 -10.99 13.79 -16.64
N LEU A 137 -10.30 14.36 -15.66
CA LEU A 137 -8.99 13.87 -15.22
C LEU A 137 -9.01 12.39 -14.77
N PRO A 138 -10.02 11.90 -14.02
CA PRO A 138 -10.10 10.49 -13.65
C PRO A 138 -10.14 9.55 -14.86
N LEU A 139 -10.85 9.96 -15.93
CA LEU A 139 -10.96 9.18 -17.15
C LEU A 139 -9.62 9.14 -17.90
N LEU A 140 -8.95 10.30 -18.02
CA LEU A 140 -7.64 10.42 -18.66
C LEU A 140 -6.58 9.58 -17.95
N VAL A 141 -6.50 9.69 -16.62
CA VAL A 141 -5.57 8.89 -15.82
C VAL A 141 -5.88 7.40 -16.00
N GLY A 142 -7.14 6.99 -15.85
CA GLY A 142 -7.52 5.59 -16.05
C GLY A 142 -7.17 5.05 -17.45
N ALA A 143 -7.38 5.85 -18.50
CA ALA A 143 -7.05 5.48 -19.87
C ALA A 143 -5.54 5.31 -20.09
N ALA A 144 -4.71 6.17 -19.48
CA ALA A 144 -3.26 6.12 -19.60
C ALA A 144 -2.64 4.88 -18.90
N VAL A 145 -3.19 4.45 -17.77
CA VAL A 145 -2.61 3.34 -16.98
C VAL A 145 -3.03 1.95 -17.46
N LYS A 146 -4.24 1.81 -17.99
CA LYS A 146 -4.81 0.50 -18.39
C LYS A 146 -3.91 -0.31 -19.36
N PRO A 147 -3.32 0.27 -20.42
CA PRO A 147 -2.42 -0.46 -21.31
C PRO A 147 -1.20 -1.03 -20.58
N LEU A 148 -0.59 -0.24 -19.69
CA LEU A 148 0.56 -0.67 -18.91
C LEU A 148 0.22 -1.83 -17.96
N ALA A 149 -0.93 -1.76 -17.27
CA ALA A 149 -1.40 -2.84 -16.42
C ALA A 149 -1.67 -4.14 -17.20
N ALA A 150 -2.19 -4.03 -18.43
CA ALA A 150 -2.40 -5.19 -19.30
C ALA A 150 -1.08 -5.81 -19.77
N MET A 151 -0.13 -4.98 -20.21
CA MET A 151 1.19 -5.43 -20.68
C MET A 151 1.96 -6.16 -19.57
N THR A 152 2.05 -5.57 -18.39
CA THR A 152 2.79 -6.17 -17.27
C THR A 152 2.16 -7.47 -16.81
N ARG A 153 0.82 -7.54 -16.71
CA ARG A 153 0.10 -8.78 -16.40
C ARG A 153 0.34 -9.88 -17.43
N LEU A 154 0.33 -9.53 -18.72
CA LEU A 154 0.60 -10.48 -19.79
C LEU A 154 2.01 -11.03 -19.66
N GLY A 155 3.02 -10.14 -19.58
CA GLY A 155 4.42 -10.53 -19.48
C GLY A 155 4.71 -11.42 -18.26
N ASP A 156 4.15 -11.09 -17.10
CA ASP A 156 4.30 -11.88 -15.88
C ASP A 156 3.67 -13.28 -16.00
N ARG A 157 2.50 -13.38 -16.65
CA ARG A 157 1.80 -14.66 -16.78
C ARG A 157 2.37 -15.56 -17.88
N THR A 158 2.90 -15.00 -18.97
CA THR A 158 3.31 -15.79 -20.14
C THR A 158 4.81 -15.89 -20.34
N LEU A 159 5.57 -14.82 -20.07
CA LEU A 159 7.00 -14.77 -20.35
C LEU A 159 7.84 -15.18 -19.15
N VAL A 160 7.49 -14.73 -17.93
CA VAL A 160 8.26 -15.07 -16.72
C VAL A 160 8.38 -16.58 -16.50
N PRO A 161 7.33 -17.41 -16.67
CA PRO A 161 7.46 -18.86 -16.53
C PRO A 161 8.44 -19.50 -17.52
N LEU A 162 8.69 -18.88 -18.68
CA LEU A 162 9.66 -19.35 -19.66
C LEU A 162 11.10 -19.05 -19.22
N LEU A 163 11.30 -18.02 -18.40
CA LEU A 163 12.61 -17.62 -17.86
C LEU A 163 12.97 -18.39 -16.59
N THR A 164 11.97 -18.93 -15.87
CA THR A 164 12.20 -19.78 -14.71
C THR A 164 12.27 -21.24 -15.15
N THR A 165 13.46 -21.83 -15.18
CA THR A 165 13.59 -23.28 -15.34
C THR A 165 12.90 -23.96 -14.16
N LYS A 166 11.89 -24.79 -14.46
CA LYS A 166 11.25 -25.67 -13.48
C LYS A 166 12.32 -26.66 -13.00
N ARG A 167 13.06 -26.33 -11.92
CA ARG A 167 13.95 -27.31 -11.28
C ARG A 167 13.06 -28.47 -10.79
N PRO A 168 13.32 -29.72 -11.19
CA PRO A 168 12.60 -30.85 -10.63
C PRO A 168 12.76 -30.82 -9.11
N ARG A 169 11.65 -31.02 -8.39
CA ARG A 169 11.65 -31.26 -6.95
C ARG A 169 12.37 -32.57 -6.63
#